data_AF-A0A0J1DJ47-F1
#
_entry.id   AF-A0A0J1DJ47-F1
#
_cell.length_a   1.000
_cell.length_b   1.000
_cell.length_c   1.000
_cell.angle_alpha   90.00
_cell.angle_beta   90.00
_cell.angle_gamma   90.00
#
_symmetry.space_group_name_H-M   'P 1'
#
loop_
_entity.id
_entity.type
_entity.pdbx_description
1 polymer ?
#
loop_
_entity_poly.entity_id
_entity_poly.type
_entity_poly.pdbx_seq_one_letter_code
_entity_poly.pdbx_strand_id
1 'polypeptide(L)'
;MIRLHLEEGRTQKSLTEEYGLGQGTISYWLKQHRKECQFNPQLQEQTDAFEENKRLRRELAEKEKEIAFLKKAAAFFAKEIE
;
A
#
# COMPACT_ATOMS: atom_id res chain seq x y z
N MET A 1 -3.78 -3.83 12.76
CA MET A 1 -2.38 -4.25 12.52
C MET A 1 -2.20 -4.96 11.18
N ILE A 2 -2.93 -6.06 10.90
CA ILE A 2 -2.82 -6.75 9.61
C ILE A 2 -3.23 -5.83 8.44
N ARG A 3 -4.36 -5.14 8.54
CA ARG A 3 -4.81 -4.14 7.55
C ARG A 3 -3.76 -3.05 7.28
N LEU A 4 -3.19 -2.45 8.32
CA LEU A 4 -2.12 -1.44 8.19
C LEU A 4 -0.88 -1.97 7.45
N HIS A 5 -0.57 -3.26 7.62
CA HIS A 5 0.52 -3.90 6.89
C HIS A 5 0.15 -4.20 5.43
N LEU A 6 -1.03 -4.78 5.21
CA LEU A 6 -1.47 -5.26 3.89
C LEU A 6 -1.90 -4.12 2.97
N GLU A 7 -2.78 -3.23 3.44
CA GLU A 7 -3.35 -2.13 2.67
C GLU A 7 -2.42 -0.92 2.63
N GLU A 8 -1.99 -0.42 3.80
CA GLU A 8 -1.15 0.79 3.87
C GLU A 8 0.34 0.50 3.62
N GLY A 9 0.74 -0.77 3.59
CA GLY A 9 2.10 -1.17 3.30
C GLY A 9 3.11 -0.87 4.41
N ARG A 10 2.65 -0.59 5.63
CA ARG A 10 3.53 -0.31 6.78
C ARG A 10 4.42 -1.51 7.09
N THR A 11 5.65 -1.28 7.55
CA THR A 11 6.56 -2.37 7.91
C THR A 11 6.18 -2.98 9.27
N GLN A 12 6.43 -4.28 9.45
CA GLN A 12 6.21 -4.94 10.74
C GLN A 12 7.04 -4.27 11.85
N LYS A 13 8.27 -3.85 11.54
CA LYS A 13 9.15 -3.12 12.47
C LYS A 13 8.51 -1.83 12.98
N SER A 14 8.04 -0.96 12.08
CA SER A 14 7.35 0.29 12.45
C SER A 14 6.13 0.01 13.34
N LEU A 15 5.36 -1.02 13.00
CA LEU A 15 4.19 -1.42 13.76
C LEU A 15 4.54 -2.01 15.13
N THR A 16 5.64 -2.77 15.25
CA THR A 16 6.07 -3.31 16.56
C THR A 16 6.59 -2.20 17.47
N GLU A 17 7.32 -1.23 16.92
CA GLU A 17 7.88 -0.11 17.69
C GLU A 17 6.80 0.86 18.15
N GLU A 18 5.89 1.27 17.26
CA GLU A 18 4.81 2.22 17.58
C GLU A 18 3.81 1.67 18.61
N TYR A 19 3.49 0.38 18.52
CA TYR A 19 2.47 -0.24 19.36
C TYR A 19 3.05 -1.08 20.51
N GLY A 20 4.37 -1.06 20.72
CA GLY A 20 5.03 -1.80 21.80
C GLY A 20 4.82 -3.32 21.74
N LEU A 21 4.73 -3.89 20.53
CA LEU A 21 4.46 -5.31 20.35
C LEU A 21 5.73 -6.15 20.44
N GLY A 22 5.57 -7.39 20.92
CA GLY A 22 6.64 -8.38 20.93
C GLY A 22 7.17 -8.71 19.53
N GLN A 23 8.46 -9.04 19.46
CA GLN A 23 9.06 -9.54 18.23
C GLN A 23 8.32 -10.81 17.77
N GLY A 24 7.85 -10.80 16.52
CA GLY A 24 7.09 -11.91 15.94
C GLY A 24 5.58 -11.90 16.19
N THR A 25 5.03 -11.01 17.03
CA THR A 25 3.57 -10.91 17.24
C THR A 25 2.82 -10.63 15.94
N ILE A 26 3.32 -9.69 15.14
CA ILE A 26 2.71 -9.37 13.84
C ILE A 26 2.83 -10.54 12.87
N SER A 27 3.97 -11.22 12.85
CA SER A 27 4.18 -12.39 12.00
C SER A 27 3.24 -13.55 12.38
N TYR A 28 2.99 -13.74 13.68
CA TYR A 28 2.00 -14.69 14.18
C TYR A 28 0.59 -14.35 13.71
N TRP A 29 0.16 -13.09 13.84
CA TRP A 29 -1.16 -12.66 13.37
C TRP A 29 -1.33 -12.82 11.86
N LEU A 30 -0.31 -12.48 11.07
CA LEU A 30 -0.32 -12.70 9.62
C LEU A 30 -0.47 -14.19 9.27
N LYS A 31 0.18 -15.08 10.05
CA LYS A 31 0.05 -16.53 9.86
C LYS A 31 -1.36 -17.02 10.20
N GLN A 32 -1.97 -16.54 11.28
CA GLN A 32 -3.35 -16.90 11.63
C GLN A 32 -4.34 -16.38 10.59
N HIS A 33 -4.19 -15.13 10.18
CA HIS A 33 -5.01 -14.52 9.14
C HIS A 33 -5.00 -15.33 7.84
N ARG A 34 -3.80 -15.75 7.37
CA ARG A 34 -3.69 -16.61 6.18
C ARG A 34 -4.42 -17.95 6.33
N LYS A 35 -4.42 -18.53 7.53
CA LYS A 35 -5.18 -19.76 7.79
C LYS A 35 -6.68 -19.49 7.74
N GLU A 36 -7.13 -18.40 8.35
CA GLU A 36 -8.54 -18.01 8.34
C GLU A 36 -9.06 -17.75 6.92
N CYS A 37 -8.26 -17.11 6.06
CA CYS A 37 -8.60 -16.92 4.65
C CYS A 37 -8.87 -18.24 3.91
N GLN A 38 -8.21 -19.35 4.27
CA GLN A 38 -8.43 -20.65 3.60
C GLN A 38 -9.83 -21.22 3.87
N PHE A 39 -10.44 -20.86 5.00
CA PHE A 39 -11.74 -21.38 5.42
C PHE A 39 -12.84 -20.33 5.33
N ASN A 40 -12.50 -19.07 5.07
CA ASN A 40 -13.43 -17.96 4.96
C ASN A 40 -13.22 -17.18 3.64
N PRO A 41 -14.01 -17.50 2.60
CA PRO A 41 -13.93 -16.84 1.30
C PRO A 41 -14.16 -15.33 1.34
N GLN A 42 -15.01 -14.82 2.24
CA GLN A 42 -15.26 -13.38 2.36
C GLN A 42 -14.04 -12.65 2.91
N LEU A 43 -13.34 -13.28 3.87
CA LEU A 43 -12.09 -12.74 4.40
C LEU A 43 -10.98 -12.77 3.34
N GLN A 44 -10.93 -13.82 2.52
CA GLN A 44 -10.01 -13.89 1.39
C GLN A 44 -10.27 -12.77 0.38
N GLU A 45 -11.52 -12.59 -0.05
CA GLU A 45 -11.90 -11.51 -0.98
C GLU A 45 -11.53 -10.13 -0.43
N GLN A 46 -11.77 -9.88 0.86
CA GLN A 46 -11.35 -8.63 1.51
C GLN A 46 -9.83 -8.46 1.50
N THR A 47 -9.08 -9.54 1.70
CA THR A 47 -7.61 -9.52 1.68
C THR A 47 -7.09 -9.17 0.29
N ASP A 48 -7.65 -9.80 -0.74
CA ASP A 48 -7.30 -9.57 -2.14
C ASP A 48 -7.62 -8.12 -2.52
N ALA A 49 -8.74 -7.56 -2.05
CA ALA A 49 -9.11 -6.17 -2.24
C ALA A 49 -8.10 -5.19 -1.62
N PHE A 50 -7.51 -5.51 -0.46
CA PHE A 50 -6.45 -4.68 0.14
C PHE A 50 -5.17 -4.69 -0.69
N GLU A 51 -4.77 -5.84 -1.24
CA GLU A 51 -3.59 -5.95 -2.09
C GLU A 51 -3.77 -5.18 -3.40
N GLU A 52 -4.96 -5.28 -4.01
CA GLU A 52 -5.33 -4.55 -5.21
C GLU A 52 -5.35 -3.03 -4.96
N ASN A 53 -5.95 -2.58 -3.85
CA ASN A 53 -5.97 -1.16 -3.49
C ASN A 53 -4.54 -0.59 -3.36
N LYS A 54 -3.64 -1.36 -2.75
CA LYS A 54 -2.22 -0.99 -2.63
C LYS A 54 -1.51 -0.92 -3.97
N ARG A 55 -1.81 -1.83 -4.91
CA ARG A 55 -1.29 -1.76 -6.28
C ARG A 55 -1.77 -0.47 -6.97
N LEU A 56 -3.07 -0.24 -6.96
CA LEU A 56 -3.68 0.93 -7.60
C LEU A 56 -3.14 2.26 -7.04
N ARG A 57 -2.92 2.37 -5.72
CA ARG A 57 -2.30 3.56 -5.12
C ARG A 57 -0.88 3.82 -5.64
N ARG A 58 -0.10 2.77 -5.90
CA ARG A 58 1.26 2.90 -6.45
C ARG A 58 1.22 3.37 -7.90
N GLU A 59 0.36 2.75 -8.71
CA GLU A 59 0.17 3.14 -10.10
C GLU A 59 -0.33 4.59 -10.22
N LEU A 60 -1.27 4.98 -9.36
CA LEU A 60 -1.77 6.37 -9.31
C LEU A 60 -0.63 7.35 -8.98
N ALA A 61 0.19 7.05 -7.97
CA ALA A 61 1.31 7.91 -7.60
C ALA A 61 2.37 8.02 -8.70
N GLU A 62 2.58 6.97 -9.49
CA GLU A 62 3.47 7.00 -10.67
C GLU A 62 2.88 7.88 -11.78
N LYS A 63 1.59 7.72 -12.09
CA LYS A 63 0.89 8.54 -13.08
C LYS A 63 0.85 10.01 -12.69
N GLU A 64 0.63 10.33 -11.42
CA GLU A 64 0.68 11.70 -10.93
C GLU A 64 2.06 12.35 -11.13
N LYS A 65 3.15 11.59 -10.94
CA LYS A 65 4.52 12.07 -11.23
C LYS A 65 4.74 12.31 -12.72
N GLU A 66 4.28 11.39 -13.58
CA GLU A 66 4.34 11.57 -15.05
C GLU A 66 3.57 12.83 -15.47
N ILE A 67 2.34 13.01 -14.97
CA ILE A 67 1.52 14.19 -15.26
C ILE A 67 2.21 15.47 -14.77
N ALA A 68 2.76 15.48 -13.56
CA ALA A 68 3.47 16.63 -13.02
C ALA A 68 4.71 16.99 -13.86
N PHE A 69 5.46 15.98 -14.32
CA PHE A 69 6.59 16.18 -15.21
C PHE A 69 6.18 16.77 -16.55
N LEU A 70 5.14 16.22 -17.20
CA LEU A 70 4.63 16.71 -18.48
C LEU A 70 4.09 18.13 -18.38
N LYS A 71 3.36 18.46 -17.31
CA LYS A 71 2.88 19.83 -17.05
C LYS A 71 4.04 20.81 -16.92
N LYS A 72 5.11 20.42 -16.22
CA LYS A 72 6.32 21.25 -16.08
C LYS A 72 7.02 21.44 -17.41
N ALA A 73 7.13 20.39 -18.23
CA ALA A 73 7.70 20.48 -19.57
C ALA A 73 6.87 21.40 -20.48
N ALA A 74 5.55 21.23 -20.51
CA ALA A 74 4.65 22.07 -21.29
C ALA A 74 4.75 23.56 -20.91
N ALA A 75 4.80 23.86 -19.61
CA ALA A 75 4.99 25.23 -19.13
C ALA A 75 6.35 25.82 -19.51
N PHE A 76 7.42 25.00 -19.52
CA PHE A 76 8.74 25.41 -19.97
C PHE A 76 8.73 25.79 -21.46
N PHE A 77 8.18 24.93 -22.31
CA PHE A 77 8.12 25.17 -23.76
C PHE A 77 7.21 26.36 -24.12
N ALA A 78 6.09 26.54 -23.43
CA ALA A 78 5.20 27.68 -23.67
C ALA A 78 5.90 29.03 -23.44
N LYS A 79 6.83 29.10 -22.48
CA LYS A 79 7.61 30.31 -22.17
C LYS A 79 8.65 30.65 -23.25
N GLU A 80 9.11 29.69 -24.05
CA GLU A 80 10.08 29.94 -25.13
C GLU A 80 9.43 30.43 -26.43
N ILE A 81 8.09 30.39 -26.52
CA ILE A 81 7.32 30.83 -27.70
C ILE A 81 6.82 32.28 -27.53
N GLU A 82 6.79 32.81 -26.30
CA GLU A 82 6.60 34.24 -25.99
C GLU A 82 7.93 35.01 -26.09
#